data_AF-A0A524Q5I1-F1
#
_entry.id   AF-A0A524Q5I1-F1
#
_cell.length_a   1.000
_cell.length_b   1.000
_cell.length_c   1.000
_cell.angle_alpha   90.00
_cell.angle_beta   90.00
_cell.angle_gamma   90.00
#
_symmetry.space_group_name_H-M   'P 1'
#
loop_
_entity.id
_entity.type
_entity.pdbx_description
1 polymer ?
#
loop_
_entity_poly.entity_id
_entity_poly.type
_entity_poly.pdbx_seq_one_letter_code
_entity_poly.pdbx_strand_id
1 'polypeptide(L)'
;MRIVIDIASRIIAHFENGITVGDDVADFARSTLGIDSDREIARLLSDPDLYGEGIISMVFTPDRALTIAVEPLIPPEGFPNLTLEQSGYKLVESVIGARILFRRSGYRVEVPINAMLSIRFLNRMKLGRPVPIADMECSPLTVPRERHLISRTIIRHWRYTPTDQRDRFLRTLYNRLYPDITTEDRLLHDALRFMTALFGETDENVDIYPALMEKKRVCGGIINSMKQYDDLAGRYGIEYLKSARIGPPAVNPEEIVHSLVLIELICRSVYGVPAGSAGK
;
A
#
# COMPACT_ATOMS: atom_id res chain seq x y z
N MET A 1 27.18 -6.19 -4.67
CA MET A 1 26.87 -7.53 -5.22
C MET A 1 26.27 -8.49 -4.18
N ARG A 2 26.84 -8.62 -2.96
CA ARG A 2 26.30 -9.52 -1.91
C ARG A 2 24.84 -9.25 -1.52
N ILE A 3 24.48 -7.98 -1.30
CA ILE A 3 23.11 -7.57 -0.93
C ILE A 3 22.07 -8.03 -1.96
N VAL A 4 22.37 -7.88 -3.24
CA VAL A 4 21.51 -8.32 -4.35
C VAL A 4 21.26 -9.83 -4.30
N ILE A 5 22.29 -10.62 -3.98
CA ILE A 5 22.19 -12.08 -3.84
C ILE A 5 21.29 -12.44 -2.65
N ASP A 6 21.40 -11.70 -1.55
CA ASP A 6 20.57 -11.93 -0.37
C ASP A 6 19.08 -11.62 -0.64
N ILE A 7 18.79 -10.56 -1.42
CA ILE A 7 17.43 -10.24 -1.86
C ILE A 7 16.89 -11.33 -2.78
N ALA A 8 17.66 -11.75 -3.78
CA ALA A 8 17.28 -12.81 -4.70
C ALA A 8 16.98 -14.11 -3.94
N SER A 9 17.82 -14.47 -2.97
CA SER A 9 17.64 -15.67 -2.14
C SER A 9 16.34 -15.64 -1.35
N ARG A 10 15.92 -14.47 -0.82
CA ARG A 10 14.63 -14.33 -0.13
C ARG A 10 13.43 -14.48 -1.07
N ILE A 11 13.55 -13.97 -2.29
CA ILE A 11 12.50 -14.12 -3.32
C ILE A 11 12.40 -15.58 -3.77
N ILE A 12 13.52 -16.25 -3.99
CA ILE A 12 13.59 -17.69 -4.32
C ILE A 12 12.89 -18.49 -3.22
N ALA A 13 13.28 -18.28 -1.95
CA ALA A 13 12.67 -18.96 -0.82
C ALA A 13 11.16 -18.69 -0.72
N HIS A 14 10.69 -17.49 -1.06
CA HIS A 14 9.27 -17.17 -1.11
C HIS A 14 8.52 -17.99 -2.17
N PHE A 15 9.08 -18.11 -3.38
CA PHE A 15 8.51 -18.95 -4.43
C PHE A 15 8.51 -20.45 -4.08
N GLU A 16 9.56 -20.94 -3.42
CA GLU A 16 9.68 -22.35 -3.00
C GLU A 16 8.74 -22.71 -1.84
N ASN A 17 8.62 -21.82 -0.84
CA ASN A 17 7.70 -22.01 0.29
C ASN A 17 6.24 -21.99 -0.18
N GLY A 18 5.97 -21.16 -1.17
CA GLY A 18 4.76 -21.14 -1.95
C GLY A 18 3.89 -19.92 -1.69
N ILE A 19 3.27 -19.45 -2.77
CA ILE A 19 2.37 -18.31 -2.77
C ILE A 19 0.96 -18.82 -2.49
N THR A 20 0.32 -18.25 -1.48
CA THR A 20 -1.08 -18.58 -1.17
C THR A 20 -2.01 -17.73 -2.00
N VAL A 21 -2.88 -18.37 -2.77
CA VAL A 21 -3.94 -17.72 -3.53
C VAL A 21 -5.05 -17.34 -2.56
N GLY A 22 -5.31 -16.04 -2.45
CA GLY A 22 -6.37 -15.48 -1.63
C GLY A 22 -7.75 -15.67 -2.23
N ASP A 23 -8.77 -15.45 -1.40
CA ASP A 23 -10.18 -15.52 -1.80
C ASP A 23 -10.52 -14.47 -2.87
N ASP A 24 -9.85 -13.32 -2.84
CA ASP A 24 -9.97 -12.23 -3.80
C ASP A 24 -9.61 -12.67 -5.23
N VAL A 25 -8.56 -13.48 -5.40
CA VAL A 25 -8.17 -14.02 -6.72
C VAL A 25 -9.23 -14.99 -7.25
N ALA A 26 -9.74 -15.87 -6.38
CA ALA A 26 -10.77 -16.83 -6.76
C ALA A 26 -12.08 -16.14 -7.11
N ASP A 27 -12.47 -15.14 -6.33
CA ASP A 27 -13.69 -14.37 -6.55
C ASP A 27 -13.58 -13.52 -7.83
N PHE A 28 -12.40 -12.95 -8.13
CA PHE A 28 -12.11 -12.30 -9.41
C PHE A 28 -12.20 -13.27 -10.59
N ALA A 29 -11.55 -14.44 -10.49
CA ALA A 29 -11.58 -15.46 -11.54
C ALA A 29 -13.01 -15.90 -11.85
N ARG A 30 -13.84 -16.09 -10.82
CA ARG A 30 -15.26 -16.41 -10.97
C ARG A 30 -16.04 -15.26 -11.61
N SER A 31 -15.93 -14.04 -11.07
CA SER A 31 -16.76 -12.91 -11.51
C SER A 31 -16.42 -12.42 -12.91
N THR A 32 -15.14 -12.51 -13.30
CA THR A 32 -14.64 -11.87 -14.52
C THR A 32 -14.38 -12.86 -15.64
N LEU A 33 -13.95 -14.09 -15.31
CA LEU A 33 -13.58 -15.11 -16.29
C LEU A 33 -14.55 -16.31 -16.30
N GLY A 34 -15.51 -16.36 -15.37
CA GLY A 34 -16.43 -17.49 -15.24
C GLY A 34 -15.75 -18.79 -14.81
N ILE A 35 -14.62 -18.69 -14.10
CA ILE A 35 -13.82 -19.84 -13.68
C ILE A 35 -14.17 -20.22 -12.26
N ASP A 36 -14.68 -21.43 -12.09
CA ASP A 36 -15.14 -21.94 -10.78
C ASP A 36 -14.24 -23.01 -10.17
N SER A 37 -13.14 -23.39 -10.85
CA SER A 37 -12.22 -24.40 -10.33
C SER A 37 -10.77 -23.91 -10.18
N ASP A 38 -10.15 -24.25 -9.04
CA ASP A 38 -8.74 -23.99 -8.79
C ASP A 38 -7.81 -24.64 -9.82
N ARG A 39 -8.24 -25.75 -10.44
CA ARG A 39 -7.49 -26.42 -11.52
C ARG A 39 -7.46 -25.59 -12.79
N GLU A 40 -8.55 -24.91 -13.13
CA GLU A 40 -8.59 -24.01 -14.29
C GLU A 40 -7.77 -22.74 -14.03
N ILE A 41 -7.83 -22.18 -12.82
CA ILE A 41 -6.94 -21.08 -12.41
C ILE A 41 -5.48 -21.51 -12.53
N ALA A 42 -5.14 -22.70 -12.04
CA ALA A 42 -3.80 -23.26 -12.15
C ALA A 42 -3.33 -23.45 -13.61
N ARG A 43 -4.23 -23.85 -14.51
CA ARG A 43 -3.93 -23.92 -15.95
C ARG A 43 -3.62 -22.55 -16.53
N LEU A 44 -4.42 -21.52 -16.20
CA LEU A 44 -4.15 -20.14 -16.62
C LEU A 44 -2.84 -19.59 -16.09
N LEU A 45 -2.43 -19.99 -14.89
CA LEU A 45 -1.14 -19.58 -14.33
C LEU A 45 0.03 -20.26 -15.04
N SER A 46 -0.16 -21.49 -15.52
CA SER A 46 0.90 -22.30 -16.12
C SER A 46 1.10 -22.05 -17.61
N ASP A 47 0.08 -21.51 -18.28
CA ASP A 47 0.09 -21.25 -19.72
C ASP A 47 0.17 -19.74 -20.01
N PRO A 48 1.33 -19.24 -20.48
CA PRO A 48 1.54 -17.82 -20.74
C PRO A 48 0.73 -17.26 -21.92
N ASP A 49 0.19 -18.12 -22.80
CA ASP A 49 -0.56 -17.70 -23.99
C ASP A 49 -2.07 -17.55 -23.72
N LEU A 50 -2.55 -17.95 -22.54
CA LEU A 50 -3.95 -17.79 -22.14
C LEU A 50 -4.21 -16.39 -21.56
N TYR A 51 -5.48 -15.96 -21.58
CA TYR A 51 -6.00 -14.72 -20.97
C TYR A 51 -5.92 -14.74 -19.42
N GLY A 52 -4.73 -15.01 -18.87
CA GLY A 52 -4.42 -15.16 -17.46
C GLY A 52 -3.67 -13.96 -16.86
N GLU A 53 -3.36 -12.91 -17.63
CA GLU A 53 -2.53 -11.80 -17.14
C GLU A 53 -3.07 -11.15 -15.87
N GLY A 54 -4.40 -11.01 -15.76
CA GLY A 54 -5.06 -10.49 -14.56
C GLY A 54 -4.85 -11.38 -13.33
N ILE A 55 -5.04 -12.69 -13.47
CA ILE A 55 -4.84 -13.67 -12.38
C ILE A 55 -3.37 -13.77 -12.00
N ILE A 56 -2.47 -13.90 -12.99
CA ILE A 56 -1.02 -13.89 -12.79
C ILE A 56 -0.62 -12.63 -12.03
N SER A 57 -1.18 -11.48 -12.44
CA SER A 57 -0.96 -10.20 -11.78
C SER A 57 -1.42 -10.23 -10.32
N MET A 58 -2.52 -10.86 -9.96
CA MET A 58 -2.94 -10.92 -8.57
C MET A 58 -2.09 -11.91 -7.76
N VAL A 59 -1.85 -13.11 -8.28
CA VAL A 59 -1.10 -14.18 -7.59
C VAL A 59 0.35 -13.79 -7.36
N PHE A 60 1.04 -13.28 -8.38
CA PHE A 60 2.45 -12.87 -8.28
C PHE A 60 2.61 -11.43 -7.80
N THR A 61 1.80 -11.02 -6.82
CA THR A 61 2.01 -9.78 -6.07
C THR A 61 2.84 -10.10 -4.84
N PRO A 62 3.99 -9.42 -4.62
CA PRO A 62 4.78 -9.64 -3.42
C PRO A 62 3.95 -9.36 -2.17
N ASP A 63 3.93 -10.32 -1.25
CA ASP A 63 3.22 -10.13 0.00
C ASP A 63 3.94 -9.14 0.92
N ARG A 64 3.22 -8.69 1.95
CA ARG A 64 3.74 -7.74 2.93
C ARG A 64 4.92 -8.32 3.72
N ALA A 65 4.92 -9.61 4.02
CA ALA A 65 5.97 -10.25 4.81
C ALA A 65 7.30 -10.27 4.06
N LEU A 66 7.29 -10.68 2.78
CA LEU A 66 8.46 -10.63 1.90
C LEU A 66 8.96 -9.21 1.74
N THR A 67 8.06 -8.26 1.52
CA THR A 67 8.43 -6.85 1.32
C THR A 67 9.14 -6.27 2.55
N ILE A 68 8.60 -6.51 3.76
CA ILE A 68 9.23 -6.10 5.02
C ILE A 68 10.57 -6.84 5.22
N ALA A 69 10.63 -8.12 4.88
CA ALA A 69 11.86 -8.90 5.01
C ALA A 69 12.96 -8.36 4.09
N VAL A 70 12.65 -7.91 2.88
CA VAL A 70 13.65 -7.40 1.93
C VAL A 70 14.06 -5.96 2.25
N GLU A 71 13.18 -5.15 2.84
CA GLU A 71 13.42 -3.72 3.09
C GLU A 71 14.75 -3.37 3.81
N PRO A 72 15.22 -4.12 4.83
CA PRO A 72 16.52 -3.88 5.48
C PRO A 72 17.74 -3.93 4.55
N LEU A 73 17.59 -4.57 3.39
CA LEU A 73 18.66 -4.77 2.41
C LEU A 73 18.65 -3.66 1.34
N ILE A 74 17.62 -2.83 1.29
CA ILE A 74 17.49 -1.79 0.28
C ILE A 74 18.12 -0.50 0.81
N PRO A 75 19.01 0.17 0.06
CA PRO A 75 19.51 1.47 0.46
C PRO A 75 18.40 2.55 0.37
N PRO A 76 18.52 3.69 1.07
CA PRO A 76 17.54 4.78 1.02
C PRO A 76 17.22 5.28 -0.38
N GLU A 77 18.25 5.42 -1.22
CA GLU A 77 18.15 5.87 -2.61
C GLU A 77 17.50 4.82 -3.52
N GLY A 78 17.36 3.57 -3.06
CA GLY A 78 16.94 2.44 -3.87
C GLY A 78 18.06 1.92 -4.77
N PHE A 79 17.79 0.81 -5.45
CA PHE A 79 18.73 0.26 -6.44
C PHE A 79 18.58 0.92 -7.82
N PRO A 80 19.67 1.23 -8.52
CA PRO A 80 19.61 1.62 -9.92
C PRO A 80 18.93 0.54 -10.78
N ASN A 81 18.15 0.94 -11.78
CA ASN A 81 17.44 0.01 -12.69
C ASN A 81 18.36 -1.06 -13.30
N LEU A 82 19.57 -0.66 -13.73
CA LEU A 82 20.57 -1.57 -14.29
C LEU A 82 20.97 -2.69 -13.32
N THR A 83 21.02 -2.40 -12.02
CA THR A 83 21.31 -3.41 -11.00
C THR A 83 20.14 -4.38 -10.85
N LEU A 84 18.90 -3.88 -10.94
CA LEU A 84 17.70 -4.70 -10.82
C LEU A 84 17.50 -5.64 -12.00
N GLU A 85 17.78 -5.19 -13.22
CA GLU A 85 17.73 -6.04 -14.42
C GLU A 85 18.72 -7.20 -14.31
N GLN A 86 19.99 -6.92 -13.97
CA GLN A 86 21.02 -7.95 -13.77
C GLN A 86 20.65 -8.93 -12.64
N SER A 87 20.00 -8.43 -11.58
CA SER A 87 19.47 -9.25 -10.50
C SER A 87 18.33 -10.15 -10.97
N GLY A 88 17.44 -9.60 -11.79
CA GLY A 88 16.31 -10.30 -12.40
C GLY A 88 16.76 -11.45 -13.27
N TYR A 89 17.76 -11.25 -14.12
CA TYR A 89 18.31 -12.33 -14.96
C TYR A 89 18.85 -13.49 -14.12
N LYS A 90 19.59 -13.22 -13.04
CA LYS A 90 20.08 -14.28 -12.13
C LYS A 90 18.98 -15.00 -11.37
N LEU A 91 17.92 -14.27 -11.00
CA LEU A 91 16.73 -14.83 -10.35
C LEU A 91 16.00 -15.80 -11.29
N VAL A 92 15.86 -15.40 -12.56
CA VAL A 92 15.26 -16.22 -13.63
C VAL A 92 16.08 -17.47 -13.90
N GLU A 93 17.42 -17.38 -13.88
CA GLU A 93 18.29 -18.54 -14.07
C GLU A 93 18.22 -19.55 -12.90
N SER A 94 17.77 -19.12 -11.72
CA SER A 94 17.81 -19.93 -10.50
C SER A 94 16.46 -20.52 -10.09
N VAL A 95 15.34 -19.96 -10.58
CA VAL A 95 13.98 -20.41 -10.20
C VAL A 95 13.31 -21.10 -11.38
N ILE A 96 13.12 -22.41 -11.26
CA ILE A 96 12.42 -23.20 -12.28
C ILE A 96 10.90 -23.01 -12.18
N GLY A 97 10.37 -22.88 -10.96
CA GLY A 97 8.95 -22.74 -10.71
C GLY A 97 8.64 -22.16 -9.34
N ALA A 98 7.41 -21.68 -9.17
CA ALA A 98 6.84 -21.25 -7.90
C ALA A 98 5.73 -22.21 -7.48
N ARG A 99 5.72 -22.56 -6.20
CA ARG A 99 4.64 -23.36 -5.63
C ARG A 99 3.44 -22.46 -5.37
N ILE A 100 2.28 -22.80 -5.89
CA ILE A 100 1.03 -22.08 -5.66
C ILE A 100 0.11 -22.95 -4.79
N LEU A 101 -0.41 -22.37 -3.71
CA LEU A 101 -1.31 -23.01 -2.76
C LEU A 101 -2.69 -22.35 -2.79
N PHE A 102 -3.72 -23.11 -3.13
CA PHE A 102 -5.10 -22.63 -3.08
C PHE A 102 -5.68 -22.86 -1.68
N ARG A 103 -5.98 -21.77 -0.97
CA ARG A 103 -6.38 -21.84 0.45
C ARG A 103 -7.67 -22.64 0.68
N ARG A 104 -8.67 -22.51 -0.20
CA ARG A 104 -10.00 -23.13 -0.05
C ARG A 104 -9.96 -24.65 -0.23
N SER A 105 -9.29 -25.13 -1.28
CA SER A 105 -9.25 -26.56 -1.62
C SER A 105 -8.03 -27.30 -1.08
N GLY A 106 -7.00 -26.58 -0.66
CA GLY A 106 -5.67 -27.14 -0.37
C GLY A 106 -4.93 -27.63 -1.63
N TYR A 107 -5.48 -27.37 -2.83
CA TYR A 107 -4.84 -27.74 -4.09
C TYR A 107 -3.50 -27.03 -4.26
N ARG A 108 -2.54 -27.74 -4.84
CA ARG A 108 -1.18 -27.27 -5.05
C ARG A 108 -0.80 -27.50 -6.50
N VAL A 109 -0.17 -26.48 -7.09
CA VAL A 109 0.40 -26.56 -8.44
C VAL A 109 1.76 -25.89 -8.44
N GLU A 110 2.65 -26.37 -9.29
CA GLU A 110 3.91 -25.70 -9.58
C GLU A 110 3.75 -24.93 -10.89
N VAL A 111 4.01 -23.63 -10.83
CA VAL A 111 3.87 -22.72 -11.96
C VAL A 111 5.27 -22.32 -12.44
N PRO A 112 5.61 -22.53 -13.72
CA PRO A 112 6.92 -22.16 -14.23
C PRO A 112 7.14 -20.65 -14.12
N ILE A 113 8.32 -20.25 -13.62
CA ILE A 113 8.70 -18.83 -13.55
C ILE A 113 9.54 -18.50 -14.77
N ASN A 114 9.02 -17.61 -15.61
CA ASN A 114 9.75 -17.10 -16.76
C ASN A 114 10.33 -15.70 -16.49
N ALA A 115 11.10 -15.19 -17.45
CA ALA A 115 11.73 -13.87 -17.37
C ALA A 115 10.71 -12.75 -17.17
N MET A 116 9.58 -12.80 -17.87
CA MET A 116 8.53 -11.79 -17.81
C MET A 116 7.92 -11.72 -16.39
N LEU A 117 7.57 -12.85 -15.80
CA LEU A 117 7.03 -12.94 -14.44
C LEU A 117 8.01 -12.40 -13.40
N SER A 118 9.28 -12.76 -13.52
CA SER A 118 10.34 -12.29 -12.61
C SER A 118 10.52 -10.78 -12.68
N ILE A 119 10.58 -10.22 -13.89
CA ILE A 119 10.68 -8.77 -14.09
C ILE A 119 9.46 -8.06 -13.52
N ARG A 120 8.24 -8.56 -13.79
CA ARG A 120 6.99 -7.99 -13.24
C ARG A 120 6.99 -8.03 -11.70
N PHE A 121 7.40 -9.15 -11.11
CA PHE A 121 7.49 -9.31 -9.66
C PHE A 121 8.49 -8.32 -9.04
N LEU A 122 9.69 -8.21 -9.61
CA LEU A 122 10.72 -7.26 -9.14
C LEU A 122 10.29 -5.80 -9.30
N ASN A 123 9.61 -5.47 -10.40
CA ASN A 123 9.07 -4.12 -10.61
C ASN A 123 8.02 -3.77 -9.54
N ARG A 124 7.23 -4.74 -9.07
CA ARG A 124 6.24 -4.54 -8.00
C ARG A 124 6.85 -4.36 -6.63
N MET A 125 8.00 -4.99 -6.37
CA MET A 125 8.78 -4.76 -5.15
C MET A 125 9.33 -3.34 -5.05
N LYS A 126 9.36 -2.58 -6.17
CA LYS A 126 9.78 -1.16 -6.24
C LYS A 126 11.14 -0.92 -5.56
N LEU A 127 12.06 -1.87 -5.76
CA LEU A 127 13.38 -1.88 -5.14
C LEU A 127 14.24 -0.67 -5.54
N GLY A 128 13.96 -0.08 -6.71
CA GLY A 128 14.70 1.08 -7.23
C GLY A 128 14.17 2.43 -6.81
N ARG A 129 13.06 2.47 -6.06
CA ARG A 129 12.46 3.73 -5.65
C ARG A 129 13.21 4.33 -4.46
N PRO A 130 13.53 5.63 -4.45
CA PRO A 130 14.05 6.26 -3.24
C PRO A 130 12.96 6.36 -2.17
N VAL A 131 13.36 6.28 -0.91
CA VAL A 131 12.50 6.53 0.25
C VAL A 131 13.08 7.69 1.05
N PRO A 132 12.34 8.81 1.22
CA PRO A 132 12.88 10.05 1.75
C PRO A 132 13.12 10.08 3.27
N ILE A 133 12.95 8.97 3.97
CA ILE A 133 13.22 8.86 5.42
C ILE A 133 14.60 8.26 5.64
N ALA A 134 15.37 8.83 6.58
CA ALA A 134 16.78 8.51 6.80
C ALA A 134 17.01 7.05 7.20
N ASP A 135 18.22 6.54 6.95
CA ASP A 135 18.63 5.23 7.46
C ASP A 135 18.62 5.18 8.98
N MET A 136 18.36 3.98 9.51
CA MET A 136 18.27 3.69 10.94
C MET A 136 19.54 3.95 11.73
N GLU A 137 20.68 4.25 11.10
CA GLU A 137 21.94 4.50 11.81
C GLU A 137 21.84 5.65 12.83
N CYS A 138 20.83 6.50 12.68
CA CYS A 138 20.50 7.58 13.63
C CYS A 138 19.30 7.29 14.55
N SER A 139 18.71 6.08 14.54
CA SER A 139 17.56 5.77 15.39
C SER A 139 18.01 5.55 16.83
N PRO A 140 17.33 6.17 17.83
CA PRO A 140 17.57 5.82 19.22
C PRO A 140 17.33 4.32 19.43
N LEU A 141 18.20 3.68 20.21
CA LEU A 141 18.18 2.23 20.52
C LEU A 141 16.84 1.75 21.11
N THR A 142 15.98 2.67 21.53
CA THR A 142 14.71 2.43 22.21
C THR A 142 13.52 2.19 21.28
N VAL A 143 13.60 2.55 19.99
CA VAL A 143 12.46 2.41 19.06
C VAL A 143 12.59 1.11 18.26
N PRO A 144 11.52 0.29 18.12
CA PRO A 144 11.58 -0.97 17.39
C PRO A 144 11.98 -0.78 15.92
N ARG A 145 13.02 -1.51 15.48
CA ARG A 145 13.45 -1.59 14.08
C ARG A 145 12.31 -1.90 13.11
N GLU A 146 11.39 -2.77 13.52
CA GLU A 146 10.25 -3.17 12.70
C GLU A 146 9.33 -2.00 12.35
N ARG A 147 9.10 -1.06 13.29
CA ARG A 147 8.31 0.16 13.07
C ARG A 147 8.86 0.97 11.89
N HIS A 148 10.18 1.13 11.84
CA HIS A 148 10.88 1.84 10.75
C HIS A 148 10.77 1.10 9.41
N LEU A 149 11.00 -0.21 9.40
CA LEU A 149 10.93 -1.01 8.17
C LEU A 149 9.53 -0.97 7.55
N ILE A 150 8.48 -1.06 8.37
CA ILE A 150 7.10 -0.95 7.88
C ILE A 150 6.84 0.46 7.31
N SER A 151 7.30 1.52 7.98
CA SER A 151 7.19 2.89 7.47
C SER A 151 7.87 3.05 6.09
N ARG A 152 9.07 2.50 5.92
CA ARG A 152 9.77 2.49 4.62
C ARG A 152 8.98 1.76 3.56
N THR A 153 8.49 0.56 3.88
CA THR A 153 7.67 -0.24 2.96
C THR A 153 6.41 0.52 2.50
N ILE A 154 5.71 1.22 3.41
CA ILE A 154 4.53 2.03 3.08
C ILE A 154 4.88 3.10 2.04
N ILE A 155 5.91 3.90 2.31
CA ILE A 155 6.30 5.02 1.42
C ILE A 155 6.78 4.48 0.06
N ARG A 156 7.61 3.42 0.07
CA ARG A 156 8.12 2.76 -1.15
C ARG A 156 7.00 2.26 -2.06
N HIS A 157 5.91 1.75 -1.49
CA HIS A 157 4.86 1.11 -2.28
C HIS A 157 3.77 2.07 -2.74
N TRP A 158 3.74 3.31 -2.26
CA TRP A 158 2.61 4.19 -2.52
C TRP A 158 2.62 4.91 -3.88
N ARG A 159 1.49 5.19 -4.49
CA ARG A 159 1.42 5.90 -5.79
C ARG A 159 1.43 7.41 -5.58
N TYR A 160 2.61 8.03 -5.57
CA TYR A 160 2.77 9.49 -5.63
C TYR A 160 4.06 9.83 -6.38
N THR A 161 4.07 10.96 -7.11
CA THR A 161 5.29 11.47 -7.73
C THR A 161 6.16 12.17 -6.68
N PRO A 162 7.41 11.73 -6.47
CA PRO A 162 8.35 12.38 -5.56
C PRO A 162 8.67 13.80 -6.01
N THR A 163 8.64 14.74 -5.07
CA THR A 163 9.13 16.10 -5.24
C THR A 163 9.88 16.51 -3.98
N ASP A 164 10.81 17.46 -4.07
CA ASP A 164 11.56 17.93 -2.90
C ASP A 164 10.67 18.44 -1.77
N GLN A 165 9.50 19.02 -2.10
CA GLN A 165 8.54 19.47 -1.10
C GLN A 165 7.87 18.29 -0.39
N ARG A 166 7.36 17.30 -1.14
CA ARG A 166 6.67 16.12 -0.61
C ARG A 166 7.62 15.25 0.21
N ASP A 167 8.84 15.07 -0.27
CA ASP A 167 9.85 14.26 0.40
C ASP A 167 10.35 14.93 1.69
N ARG A 168 10.58 16.24 1.68
CA ARG A 168 10.85 17.01 2.92
C ARG A 168 9.70 16.92 3.90
N PHE A 169 8.45 16.97 3.43
CA PHE A 169 7.28 16.83 4.28
C PHE A 169 7.20 15.45 4.93
N LEU A 170 7.34 14.36 4.16
CA LEU A 170 7.34 13.00 4.70
C LEU A 170 8.47 12.78 5.70
N ARG A 171 9.66 13.29 5.39
CA ARG A 171 10.80 13.24 6.32
C ARG A 171 10.49 13.98 7.62
N THR A 172 9.88 15.16 7.53
CA THR A 172 9.51 15.97 8.71
C THR A 172 8.46 15.25 9.55
N LEU A 173 7.39 14.77 8.93
CA LEU A 173 6.32 14.01 9.59
C LEU A 173 6.88 12.76 10.28
N TYR A 174 7.68 11.98 9.56
CA TYR A 174 8.30 10.77 10.07
C TYR A 174 9.21 11.07 11.26
N ASN A 175 10.11 12.05 11.15
CA ASN A 175 11.03 12.42 12.23
C ASN A 175 10.33 12.96 13.48
N ARG A 176 9.09 13.45 13.35
CA ARG A 176 8.27 13.91 14.49
C ARG A 176 7.54 12.75 15.17
N LEU A 177 6.97 11.83 14.39
CA LEU A 177 6.13 10.74 14.90
C LEU A 177 6.90 9.45 15.24
N TYR A 178 8.03 9.19 14.59
CA TYR A 178 8.81 7.98 14.80
C TYR A 178 9.47 7.88 16.20
N PRO A 179 10.18 8.92 16.70
CA PRO A 179 10.84 8.83 18.01
C PRO A 179 9.86 8.93 19.19
N ASP A 180 8.62 9.33 18.94
CA ASP A 180 7.60 9.43 19.98
C ASP A 180 7.05 8.05 20.34
N ILE A 181 7.53 7.52 21.47
CA ILE A 181 7.11 6.24 22.03
C ILE A 181 5.64 6.22 22.48
N THR A 182 5.01 7.39 22.65
CA THR A 182 3.59 7.47 23.02
C THR A 182 2.68 7.35 21.80
N THR A 183 3.21 7.63 20.61
CA THR A 183 2.50 7.40 19.35
C THR A 183 2.49 5.92 19.04
N GLU A 184 1.30 5.33 18.97
CA GLU A 184 1.10 3.94 18.54
C GLU A 184 1.62 3.71 17.11
N ASP A 185 2.24 2.56 16.86
CA ASP A 185 2.77 2.18 15.54
C ASP A 185 1.72 2.28 14.44
N ARG A 186 0.49 1.84 14.74
CA ARG A 186 -0.64 1.91 13.83
C ARG A 186 -0.92 3.34 13.39
N LEU A 187 -0.93 4.28 14.33
CA LEU A 187 -1.24 5.69 14.06
C LEU A 187 -0.16 6.35 13.19
N LEU A 188 1.12 6.06 13.44
CA LEU A 188 2.22 6.47 12.55
C LEU A 188 2.03 5.92 11.13
N HIS A 189 1.78 4.62 11.01
CA HIS A 189 1.63 3.96 9.70
C HIS A 189 0.41 4.47 8.95
N ASP A 190 -0.71 4.72 9.63
CA ASP A 190 -1.93 5.27 9.05
C ASP A 190 -1.72 6.73 8.61
N ALA A 191 -0.99 7.54 9.38
CA ALA A 191 -0.61 8.90 8.96
C ALA A 191 0.25 8.90 7.69
N LEU A 192 1.22 7.98 7.58
CA LEU A 192 2.05 7.85 6.37
C LEU A 192 1.20 7.41 5.17
N ARG A 193 0.34 6.40 5.32
CA ARG A 193 -0.58 5.95 4.26
C ARG A 193 -1.46 7.10 3.80
N PHE A 194 -2.09 7.81 4.74
CA PHE A 194 -2.95 8.95 4.46
C PHE A 194 -2.23 10.03 3.66
N MET A 195 -1.03 10.44 4.08
CA MET A 195 -0.27 11.47 3.36
C MET A 195 0.13 11.03 1.97
N THR A 196 0.60 9.79 1.83
CA THR A 196 0.97 9.29 0.53
C THR A 196 -0.26 9.16 -0.39
N ALA A 197 -1.44 8.82 0.16
CA ALA A 197 -2.73 8.81 -0.55
C ALA A 197 -3.07 10.21 -1.06
N LEU A 198 -3.02 11.19 -0.17
CA LEU A 198 -3.29 12.59 -0.50
C LEU A 198 -2.37 13.08 -1.64
N PHE A 199 -1.08 12.76 -1.60
CA PHE A 199 -0.15 13.12 -2.68
C PHE A 199 -0.44 12.45 -4.02
N GLY A 200 -1.04 11.25 -3.99
CA GLY A 200 -1.53 10.58 -5.20
C GLY A 200 -2.81 11.19 -5.77
N GLU A 201 -3.59 11.89 -4.94
CA GLU A 201 -4.84 12.56 -5.32
C GLU A 201 -4.63 14.02 -5.78
N THR A 202 -3.51 14.64 -5.42
CA THR A 202 -3.22 16.06 -5.69
C THR A 202 -2.12 16.27 -6.72
N ASP A 203 -2.16 17.41 -7.42
CA ASP A 203 -1.07 17.84 -8.30
C ASP A 203 0.26 18.04 -7.52
N GLU A 204 1.38 17.82 -8.22
CA GLU A 204 2.74 17.82 -7.67
C GLU A 204 3.16 19.17 -7.09
N ASN A 205 2.56 20.26 -7.58
CA ASN A 205 2.90 21.64 -7.22
C ASN A 205 1.96 22.24 -6.16
N VAL A 206 0.95 21.50 -5.69
CA VAL A 206 0.01 22.00 -4.68
C VAL A 206 0.72 22.08 -3.33
N ASP A 207 0.55 23.22 -2.65
CA ASP A 207 0.98 23.34 -1.26
C ASP A 207 0.23 22.34 -0.37
N ILE A 208 1.00 21.61 0.42
CA ILE A 208 0.56 20.48 1.24
C ILE A 208 -0.42 20.93 2.33
N TYR A 209 -0.22 22.11 2.94
CA TYR A 209 -1.12 22.58 3.99
C TYR A 209 -2.53 22.91 3.45
N PRO A 210 -2.68 23.72 2.38
CA PRO A 210 -3.97 23.90 1.71
C PRO A 210 -4.64 22.58 1.28
N ALA A 211 -3.87 21.62 0.74
CA ALA A 211 -4.40 20.31 0.38
C ALA A 211 -4.99 19.55 1.59
N LEU A 212 -4.32 19.59 2.74
CA LEU A 212 -4.83 19.02 3.99
C LEU A 212 -6.10 19.72 4.47
N MET A 213 -6.15 21.06 4.40
CA MET A 213 -7.34 21.82 4.80
C MET A 213 -8.53 21.55 3.89
N GLU A 214 -8.29 21.41 2.59
CA GLU A 214 -9.34 21.03 1.65
C GLU A 214 -9.85 19.62 1.92
N LYS A 215 -8.96 18.65 2.16
CA LYS A 215 -9.38 17.29 2.56
C LYS A 215 -10.19 17.31 3.86
N LYS A 216 -9.78 18.12 4.85
CA LYS A 216 -10.53 18.32 6.11
C LYS A 216 -11.93 18.88 5.84
N ARG A 217 -12.03 19.89 4.98
CA ARG A 217 -13.31 20.52 4.59
C ARG A 217 -14.25 19.50 3.94
N VAL A 218 -13.73 18.67 3.02
CA VAL A 218 -14.49 17.58 2.38
C VAL A 218 -14.99 16.58 3.41
N CYS A 219 -14.11 16.08 4.29
CA CYS A 219 -14.49 15.15 5.37
C CYS A 219 -15.56 15.74 6.30
N GLY A 220 -15.42 17.01 6.69
CA GLY A 220 -16.41 17.71 7.51
C GLY A 220 -17.76 17.88 6.81
N GLY A 221 -17.74 18.16 5.50
CA GLY A 221 -18.94 18.19 4.66
C GLY A 221 -19.69 16.85 4.67
N ILE A 222 -18.96 15.74 4.51
CA ILE A 222 -19.54 14.38 4.55
C ILE A 222 -20.21 14.12 5.91
N ILE A 223 -19.53 14.41 7.02
CA ILE A 223 -20.11 14.24 8.37
C ILE A 223 -21.39 15.05 8.55
N ASN A 224 -21.40 16.30 8.08
CA ASN A 224 -22.60 17.14 8.17
C ASN A 224 -23.74 16.57 7.34
N SER A 225 -23.47 16.08 6.14
CA SER A 225 -24.47 15.40 5.30
C SER A 225 -25.03 14.13 5.96
N MET A 226 -24.18 13.36 6.66
CA MET A 226 -24.64 12.18 7.42
C MET A 226 -25.58 12.58 8.56
N LYS A 227 -25.21 13.60 9.35
CA LYS A 227 -26.08 14.10 10.44
C LYS A 227 -27.42 14.63 9.92
N GLN A 228 -27.41 15.32 8.79
CA GLN A 228 -28.64 15.80 8.14
C GLN A 228 -29.51 14.64 7.68
N TYR A 229 -28.90 13.59 7.10
CA TYR A 229 -29.61 12.38 6.73
C TYR A 229 -30.26 11.71 7.95
N ASP A 230 -29.52 11.55 9.05
CA ASP A 230 -30.02 10.93 10.27
C ASP A 230 -31.19 11.72 10.89
N ASP A 231 -31.11 13.05 10.92
CA ASP A 231 -32.21 13.91 11.38
C ASP A 231 -33.45 13.77 10.48
N LEU A 232 -33.26 13.74 9.16
CA LEU A 232 -34.36 13.52 8.21
C LEU A 232 -34.98 12.12 8.35
N ALA A 233 -34.16 11.09 8.54
CA ALA A 233 -34.62 9.72 8.77
C ALA A 233 -35.36 9.55 10.10
N GLY A 234 -35.01 10.35 11.11
CA GLY A 234 -35.75 10.42 12.37
C GLY A 234 -37.12 11.10 12.24
N ARG A 235 -37.29 12.00 11.27
CA ARG A 235 -38.53 12.79 11.08
C ARG A 235 -39.47 12.23 10.01
N TYR A 236 -38.93 11.60 8.97
CA TYR A 236 -39.68 11.15 7.81
C TYR A 236 -39.49 9.65 7.56
N GLY A 237 -40.52 9.00 7.02
CA GLY A 237 -40.43 7.61 6.60
C GLY A 237 -39.44 7.41 5.44
N ILE A 238 -38.83 6.23 5.36
CA ILE A 238 -37.85 5.86 4.32
C ILE A 238 -38.41 6.07 2.90
N GLU A 239 -39.69 5.80 2.68
CA GLU A 239 -40.34 5.99 1.37
C GLU A 239 -40.38 7.46 0.95
N TYR A 240 -40.57 8.39 1.90
CA TYR A 240 -40.47 9.83 1.62
C TYR A 240 -39.05 10.20 1.19
N LEU A 241 -38.03 9.76 1.94
CA LEU A 241 -36.62 10.05 1.63
C LEU A 241 -36.22 9.53 0.25
N LYS A 242 -36.63 8.30 -0.10
CA LYS A 242 -36.43 7.72 -1.43
C LYS A 242 -37.11 8.55 -2.52
N SER A 243 -38.37 8.94 -2.31
CA SER A 243 -39.11 9.75 -3.28
C SER A 243 -38.47 11.13 -3.50
N ALA A 244 -37.89 11.71 -2.45
CA ALA A 244 -37.12 12.95 -2.49
C ALA A 244 -35.67 12.76 -3.00
N ARG A 245 -35.26 11.53 -3.33
CA ARG A 245 -33.89 11.16 -3.72
C ARG A 245 -32.82 11.54 -2.68
N ILE A 246 -33.20 11.54 -1.40
CA ILE A 246 -32.29 11.78 -0.28
C ILE A 246 -31.78 10.41 0.19
N GLY A 247 -30.51 10.13 -0.09
CA GLY A 247 -29.83 8.90 0.33
C GLY A 247 -28.73 9.17 1.36
N PRO A 248 -28.36 8.14 2.15
CA PRO A 248 -27.19 8.24 3.01
C PRO A 248 -25.93 8.38 2.14
N PRO A 249 -24.93 9.16 2.56
CA PRO A 249 -23.63 9.17 1.89
C PRO A 249 -23.04 7.75 1.81
N ALA A 250 -22.59 7.34 0.62
CA ALA A 250 -22.00 6.02 0.38
C ALA A 250 -20.53 5.97 0.86
N VAL A 251 -20.31 6.27 2.14
CA VAL A 251 -18.98 6.36 2.75
C VAL A 251 -19.03 5.78 4.15
N ASN A 252 -17.97 5.10 4.57
CA ASN A 252 -17.83 4.60 5.93
C ASN A 252 -17.57 5.77 6.91
N PRO A 253 -18.46 6.05 7.88
CA PRO A 253 -18.26 7.14 8.84
C PRO A 253 -16.99 7.00 9.65
N GLU A 254 -16.60 5.77 10.00
CA GLU A 254 -15.40 5.51 10.81
C GLU A 254 -14.13 5.93 10.08
N GLU A 255 -14.07 5.69 8.76
CA GLU A 255 -12.94 6.10 7.92
C GLU A 255 -12.82 7.63 7.80
N ILE A 256 -13.95 8.33 7.73
CA ILE A 256 -13.97 9.80 7.68
C ILE A 256 -13.53 10.41 9.01
N VAL A 257 -14.03 9.88 10.13
CA VAL A 257 -13.61 10.32 11.47
C VAL A 257 -12.12 10.04 11.67
N HIS A 258 -11.65 8.85 11.29
CA HIS A 258 -10.24 8.50 11.36
C HIS A 258 -9.38 9.45 10.51
N SER A 259 -9.81 9.76 9.29
CA SER A 259 -9.12 10.72 8.42
C SER A 259 -9.00 12.11 9.06
N LEU A 260 -10.05 12.60 9.74
CA LEU A 260 -9.98 13.87 10.47
C LEU A 260 -8.97 13.82 11.62
N VAL A 261 -8.92 12.72 12.38
CA VAL A 261 -7.93 12.51 13.44
C VAL A 261 -6.51 12.54 12.87
N LEU A 262 -6.28 11.88 11.73
CA LEU A 262 -4.97 11.89 11.07
C LEU A 262 -4.59 13.31 10.60
N ILE A 263 -5.53 14.07 10.02
CA ILE A 263 -5.26 15.46 9.60
C ILE A 263 -4.84 16.32 10.80
N GLU A 264 -5.56 16.23 11.93
CA GLU A 264 -5.19 16.98 13.14
C GLU A 264 -3.81 16.58 13.68
N LEU A 265 -3.53 15.28 13.74
CA LEU A 265 -2.24 14.74 14.15
C LEU A 265 -1.11 15.28 13.26
N ILE A 266 -1.27 15.18 11.95
CA ILE A 266 -0.29 15.61 10.96
C ILE A 266 -0.06 17.12 11.07
N CYS A 267 -1.14 17.90 11.17
CA CYS A 267 -1.04 19.35 11.27
C CYS A 267 -0.30 19.77 12.54
N ARG A 268 -0.64 19.19 13.69
CA ARG A 268 0.03 19.46 14.96
C ARG A 268 1.49 19.04 14.92
N SER A 269 1.80 17.89 14.31
CA SER A 269 3.16 17.34 14.29
C SER A 269 4.10 18.13 13.38
N VAL A 270 3.62 18.56 12.21
CA VAL A 270 4.45 19.22 11.20
C VAL A 270 4.44 20.74 11.35
N TYR A 271 3.29 21.35 11.61
CA TYR A 271 3.12 22.80 11.65
C TYR A 271 3.01 23.37 13.07
N GLY A 272 2.92 22.51 14.10
CA GLY A 272 2.78 22.95 15.49
C GLY A 272 1.42 23.56 15.83
N VAL A 273 0.47 23.53 14.90
CA VAL A 273 -0.85 24.14 15.04
C VAL A 273 -1.97 23.12 14.77
N PRO A 274 -3.12 23.22 15.47
CA PRO A 274 -4.31 22.45 15.10
C PRO A 274 -4.75 22.77 13.66
N ALA A 275 -5.37 21.81 12.98
CA ALA A 275 -5.84 22.04 11.62
C ALA A 275 -6.88 23.16 11.58
N GLY A 276 -6.63 24.22 10.80
CA GLY A 276 -7.50 25.41 10.70
C GLY A 276 -7.08 26.58 11.59
N SER A 277 -5.93 26.50 12.28
CA SER A 277 -5.38 27.62 13.06
C SER A 277 -4.37 28.48 12.29
N ALA A 278 -3.80 27.98 11.19
CA ALA A 278 -2.95 28.79 10.31
C ALA A 278 -3.85 29.60 9.37
N GLY A 279 -4.15 30.83 9.78
CA GLY A 279 -5.09 31.73 9.12
C GLY A 279 -5.45 32.96 9.95
N LYS A 280 -4.55 33.38 10.84
CA LYS A 280 -4.54 34.70 11.47
C LYS A 280 -3.14 35.28 11.39
#